data_AF-A0A3B8RL86-F1
#
_entry.id   AF-A0A3B8RL86-F1
#
_cell.length_a   1.000
_cell.length_b   1.000
_cell.length_c   1.000
_cell.angle_alpha   90.00
_cell.angle_beta   90.00
_cell.angle_gamma   90.00
#
_symmetry.space_group_name_H-M   'P 1'
#
loop_
_entity.id
_entity.type
_entity.pdbx_description
1 polymer ?
#
loop_
_entity_poly.entity_id
_entity_poly.type
_entity_poly.pdbx_seq_one_letter_code
_entity_poly.pdbx_strand_id
1 'polypeptide(L)'
;MSLKIYLDTSVISAYFDFRKPVRQLITQKWAQQNAKEFDLFVSTLVLEEIDMNTDRELREKMLNLLNSLSISVLEVNDDIFKLASIYREYV
;
A
#
# COMPACT_ATOMS: atom_id res chain seq x y z
N MET A 1 -9.64 -11.39 17.25
CA MET A 1 -9.35 -10.07 16.67
C MET A 1 -8.22 -10.26 15.66
N SER A 2 -8.43 -9.91 14.39
CA SER A 2 -7.36 -9.81 13.39
C SER A 2 -6.56 -8.53 13.64
N LEU A 3 -5.26 -8.57 13.37
CA LEU A 3 -4.41 -7.39 13.43
C LEU A 3 -4.68 -6.53 12.17
N LYS A 4 -4.80 -5.21 12.35
CA LYS A 4 -5.01 -4.26 11.25
C LYS A 4 -3.67 -3.76 10.73
N ILE A 5 -3.46 -3.84 9.42
CA ILE A 5 -2.22 -3.39 8.78
C ILE A 5 -2.54 -2.35 7.71
N TYR A 6 -1.87 -1.22 7.78
CA TYR A 6 -1.85 -0.23 6.71
C TYR A 6 -0.68 -0.50 5.76
N LEU A 7 -0.95 -0.51 4.46
CA LEU A 7 0.07 -0.71 3.42
C LEU A 7 0.35 0.62 2.71
N ASP A 8 1.63 0.96 2.64
CA ASP A 8 2.13 2.10 1.87
C ASP A 8 2.38 1.70 0.40
N THR A 9 2.36 2.67 -0.52
CA THR A 9 2.60 2.44 -1.97
C THR A 9 3.92 1.72 -2.24
N SER A 10 4.94 1.97 -1.40
CA SER A 10 6.23 1.30 -1.50
C SER A 10 6.17 -0.21 -1.29
N VAL A 11 5.23 -0.72 -0.48
CA VAL A 11 5.00 -2.16 -0.26
C VAL A 11 4.36 -2.78 -1.50
N ILE A 12 3.37 -2.09 -2.08
CA ILE A 12 2.65 -2.55 -3.27
C ILE A 12 3.59 -2.64 -4.47
N SER A 13 4.37 -1.59 -4.72
CA SER A 13 5.37 -1.57 -5.80
C SER A 13 6.51 -2.58 -5.58
N ALA A 14 6.90 -2.85 -4.34
CA ALA A 14 7.92 -3.85 -4.02
C ALA A 14 7.53 -5.27 -4.48
N TYR A 15 6.23 -5.60 -4.54
CA TYR A 15 5.75 -6.90 -5.05
C TYR A 15 6.15 -7.13 -6.53
N PHE A 16 6.37 -6.06 -7.29
CA PHE A 16 6.70 -6.10 -8.73
C PHE A 16 8.14 -5.66 -9.05
N ASP A 17 8.94 -5.27 -8.05
CA ASP A 17 10.26 -4.66 -8.27
C ASP A 17 11.38 -5.67 -8.51
N PHE A 18 11.50 -6.13 -9.76
CA PHE A 18 12.53 -7.09 -10.20
C PHE A 18 13.98 -6.63 -9.97
N ARG A 19 14.20 -5.31 -9.81
CA ARG A 19 15.52 -4.74 -9.50
C ARG A 19 16.00 -5.11 -8.09
N LYS A 20 15.08 -5.48 -7.19
CA LYS A 20 15.37 -5.87 -5.80
C LYS A 20 14.74 -7.24 -5.50
N PRO A 21 15.29 -8.34 -6.06
CA PRO A 21 14.64 -9.66 -6.07
C PRO A 21 14.38 -10.24 -4.68
N VAL A 22 15.25 -9.98 -3.70
CA VAL A 22 15.04 -10.43 -2.31
C VAL A 22 13.83 -9.73 -1.68
N ARG A 23 13.76 -8.39 -1.82
CA ARG A 23 12.64 -7.60 -1.31
C ARG A 23 11.34 -8.01 -2.00
N GLN A 24 11.39 -8.22 -3.31
CA GLN A 24 10.25 -8.69 -4.09
C GLN A 24 9.76 -10.04 -3.58
N LEU A 25 10.64 -11.03 -3.45
CA LEU A 25 10.28 -12.37 -3.01
C LEU A 25 9.66 -12.38 -1.61
N ILE A 26 10.21 -11.61 -0.66
CA ILE A 26 9.67 -11.48 0.69
C ILE A 26 8.25 -10.89 0.65
N THR A 27 8.07 -9.80 -0.11
CA THR A 27 6.77 -9.14 -0.26
C THR A 27 5.74 -10.06 -0.90
N GLN A 28 6.14 -10.82 -1.93
CA GLN A 28 5.27 -11.80 -2.59
C GLN A 28 4.86 -12.93 -1.66
N LYS A 29 5.80 -13.50 -0.90
CA LYS A 29 5.49 -14.55 0.08
C LYS A 29 4.53 -14.06 1.13
N TRP A 30 4.76 -12.88 1.70
CA TRP A 30 3.87 -12.30 2.69
C TRP A 30 2.46 -12.08 2.13
N ALA A 31 2.36 -11.47 0.95
CA ALA A 31 1.08 -11.22 0.28
C ALA A 31 0.30 -12.52 -0.02
N GLN A 32 0.98 -13.58 -0.45
CA GLN A 32 0.34 -14.84 -0.83
C GLN A 32 -0.01 -15.73 0.38
N GLN A 33 0.79 -15.68 1.45
CA GLN A 33 0.71 -16.64 2.54
C GLN A 33 0.12 -16.05 3.82
N ASN A 34 0.46 -14.80 4.13
CA ASN A 34 0.19 -14.20 5.45
C ASN A 34 -0.85 -13.08 5.39
N ALA A 35 -0.98 -12.37 4.28
CA ALA A 35 -1.85 -11.19 4.18
C ALA A 35 -3.31 -11.47 4.56
N LYS A 36 -3.80 -12.69 4.31
CA LYS A 36 -5.14 -13.16 4.70
C LYS A 36 -5.40 -13.24 6.21
N GLU A 37 -4.36 -13.15 7.03
CA GLU A 37 -4.46 -13.17 8.50
C GLU A 37 -4.73 -11.78 9.09
N PHE A 38 -4.74 -10.75 8.23
CA PHE A 38 -4.82 -9.35 8.61
C PHE A 38 -6.03 -8.66 7.97
N ASP A 39 -6.53 -7.63 8.65
CA ASP A 39 -7.42 -6.66 8.02
C ASP A 39 -6.52 -5.62 7.34
N LEU A 40 -6.55 -5.56 6.02
CA LEU A 40 -5.63 -4.74 5.23
C LEU A 40 -6.27 -3.43 4.82
N PHE A 41 -5.52 -2.35 4.96
CA PHE A 41 -5.95 -1.00 4.65
C PHE A 41 -4.93 -0.27 3.78
N VAL A 42 -5.42 0.58 2.88
CA VAL A 42 -4.66 1.64 2.20
C VAL A 42 -5.45 2.93 2.31
N SER A 43 -4.86 4.09 1.99
CA SER A 43 -5.61 5.34 1.88
C SER A 43 -5.91 5.70 0.43
N THR A 44 -6.79 6.68 0.23
CA THR A 44 -6.97 7.31 -1.09
C THR A 44 -5.68 7.90 -1.64
N LEU A 45 -4.76 8.40 -0.80
CA LEU A 45 -3.44 8.88 -1.22
C LEU A 45 -2.59 7.77 -1.86
N VAL A 46 -2.66 6.53 -1.36
CA VAL A 46 -1.94 5.39 -1.96
C VAL A 46 -2.48 5.09 -3.37
N LEU A 47 -3.79 5.24 -3.58
CA LEU A 47 -4.40 5.09 -4.90
C LEU A 47 -3.96 6.20 -5.86
N GLU A 48 -3.89 7.44 -5.37
CA GLU A 48 -3.39 8.59 -6.14
C GLU A 48 -1.92 8.40 -6.55
N GLU A 49 -1.06 7.96 -5.63
CA GLU A 49 0.35 7.67 -5.94
C GLU A 49 0.51 6.55 -6.97
N ILE A 50 -0.34 5.52 -6.91
CA ILE A 50 -0.39 4.46 -7.93
C ILE A 50 -0.85 5.03 -9.28
N ASP A 51 -1.86 5.90 -9.30
CA ASP A 51 -2.41 6.46 -10.53
C ASP A 51 -1.42 7.36 -11.27
N MET A 52 -0.63 8.13 -10.50
CA MET A 52 0.45 8.98 -10.99
C MET A 52 1.64 8.22 -11.59
N ASN A 53 1.66 6.88 -11.52
CA ASN A 53 2.70 6.07 -12.13
C ASN A 53 2.60 6.13 -13.67
N THR A 54 3.70 6.50 -14.33
CA THR A 54 3.78 6.61 -15.80
C THR A 54 3.80 5.25 -16.50
N ASP A 55 4.19 4.19 -15.80
CA ASP A 55 4.10 2.82 -16.28
C ASP A 55 2.67 2.28 -16.08
N ARG A 56 1.90 2.32 -17.17
CA ARG A 56 0.51 1.86 -17.19
C ARG A 56 0.36 0.38 -16.84
N GLU A 57 1.29 -0.48 -17.28
CA GLU A 57 1.19 -1.92 -17.01
C GLU A 57 1.44 -2.19 -15.53
N LEU A 58 2.44 -1.55 -14.94
CA LEU A 58 2.73 -1.64 -13.51
C LEU A 58 1.56 -1.09 -12.68
N ARG A 59 0.96 0.04 -13.08
CA ARG A 59 -0.23 0.60 -12.43
C ARG A 59 -1.37 -0.41 -12.34
N GLU A 60 -1.76 -1.00 -13.47
CA GLU A 60 -2.83 -2.02 -13.51
C GLU A 60 -2.50 -3.23 -12.64
N LYS A 61 -1.24 -3.69 -12.64
CA LYS A 61 -0.79 -4.78 -11.77
C LYS A 61 -0.94 -4.44 -10.29
N MET A 62 -0.58 -3.22 -9.89
CA MET A 62 -0.71 -2.76 -8.51
C MET A 62 -2.18 -2.69 -8.08
N LEU A 63 -3.06 -2.10 -8.90
CA LEU A 63 -4.50 -2.04 -8.61
C LEU A 63 -5.12 -3.44 -8.52
N ASN A 64 -4.76 -4.34 -9.42
CA ASN A 64 -5.21 -5.73 -9.37
C ASN A 64 -4.74 -6.46 -8.11
N LEU A 65 -3.50 -6.20 -7.66
CA LEU A 65 -3.00 -6.75 -6.40
C LEU A 65 -3.86 -6.27 -5.21
N LEU A 66 -4.15 -4.97 -5.12
CA LEU A 66 -5.00 -4.43 -4.06
C LEU A 66 -6.38 -5.11 -4.02
N ASN A 67 -7.00 -5.29 -5.19
CA ASN A 67 -8.28 -5.98 -5.33
C ASN A 67 -8.19 -7.45 -4.88
N SER A 68 -7.15 -8.18 -5.32
CA SER A 68 -6.96 -9.59 -4.94
C SER A 68 -6.73 -9.81 -3.44
N LEU A 69 -6.15 -8.82 -2.77
CA LEU A 69 -5.91 -8.85 -1.33
C LEU A 69 -7.13 -8.39 -0.51
N SER A 70 -8.26 -8.03 -1.16
CA SER A 70 -9.47 -7.53 -0.50
C SER A 70 -9.21 -6.34 0.43
N ILE A 71 -8.36 -5.42 -0.01
CA ILE A 71 -7.94 -4.26 0.78
C ILE A 71 -9.09 -3.26 0.96
N SER A 72 -9.23 -2.74 2.17
CA SER A 72 -10.15 -1.63 2.47
C SER A 72 -9.47 -0.28 2.25
N VAL A 73 -10.17 0.65 1.60
CA VAL A 73 -9.67 2.01 1.35
C VAL A 73 -10.16 2.95 2.44
N LEU A 74 -9.23 3.73 3.01
CA LEU A 74 -9.49 4.75 4.00
C LEU A 74 -9.52 6.12 3.32
N GLU A 75 -10.61 6.84 3.53
CA GLU A 75 -10.74 8.23 3.10
C GLU A 75 -9.81 9.13 3.90
N VAL A 76 -9.07 9.99 3.20
CA VAL A 76 -8.26 11.03 3.84
C VAL A 76 -9.13 12.25 4.11
N ASN A 77 -9.01 12.81 5.31
CA ASN A 77 -9.80 13.95 5.78
C ASN A 77 -8.90 15.03 6.43
N ASP A 78 -9.52 16.16 6.76
CA ASP A 78 -8.81 17.32 7.33
C ASP A 78 -8.10 17.02 8.66
N ASP A 79 -8.63 16.10 9.47
CA ASP A 79 -8.01 15.70 10.73
C ASP A 79 -6.66 15.01 10.49
N ILE A 80 -6.56 14.17 9.46
CA ILE A 80 -5.30 13.53 9.07
C ILE A 80 -4.28 14.58 8.66
N PHE A 81 -4.68 15.58 7.85
CA PHE A 81 -3.77 16.67 7.44
C PHE A 81 -3.30 17.51 8.63
N LYS A 82 -4.19 17.79 9.58
CA LYS A 82 -3.85 18.48 10.82
C LYS A 82 -2.85 17.69 11.66
N LEU A 83 -3.05 16.38 11.81
CA LEU A 83 -2.10 15.53 12.53
C LEU A 83 -0.73 15.48 11.83
N ALA A 84 -0.72 15.40 10.50
CA ALA A 84 0.50 15.41 9.71
C ALA A 84 1.24 16.76 9.80
N SER A 85 0.54 17.90 9.87
CA SER A 85 1.19 19.21 10.05
C SER A 85 1.84 19.31 11.42
N ILE A 86 1.15 18.89 12.47
CA ILE A 86 1.69 18.84 13.84
C ILE A 86 2.97 17.99 13.86
N TYR A 87 2.94 16.79 13.28
CA TYR A 87 4.13 15.93 13.25
C TYR A 87 5.33 16.60 12.56
N ARG A 88 5.12 17.34 11.47
CA ARG A 88 6.18 18.06 10.76
C ARG A 88 6.75 19.26 11.51
N GLU A 89 5.97 19.89 12.38
CA GLU A 89 6.45 21.01 13.21
C GLU A 89 7.38 20.56 14.35
N TYR A 90 7.37 19.27 14.68
CA TYR A 90 8.22 18.67 15.72
C TYR A 90 9.51 18.02 15.18
N VAL A 91 9.78 18.08 13.87
CA VAL A 91 10.97 17.52 13.21
C VAL A 91 11.81 18.65 12.63
#